data_AF-A0A7X5HYQ8-F1
#
_entry.id   AF-A0A7X5HYQ8-F1
#
_cell.length_a   1.000
_cell.length_b   1.000
_cell.length_c   1.000
_cell.angle_alpha   90.00
_cell.angle_beta   90.00
_cell.angle_gamma   90.00
#
_symmetry.space_group_name_H-M   'P 1'
#
loop_
_entity.id
_entity.type
_entity.pdbx_description
1 polymer ?
#
loop_
_entity_poly.entity_id
_entity_poly.type
_entity_poly.pdbx_seq_one_letter_code
_entity_poly.pdbx_strand_id
1 'polypeptide(L)'
;MARAVKDKELVNTRLASNYGGWVYCDSCNENIGYLCYSTYDRLELKYKCNCGSIGSILLDFEDSKTGQDCSDELVIIKNRFCCPNDNEPLITILDKKVANYEMKITCKSCGAIYKKVK
;
A
#
# COMPACT_ATOMS: atom_id res chain seq x y z
N MET A 1 -0.43 19.36 5.57
CA MET A 1 0.99 19.60 5.26
C MET A 1 1.50 18.41 4.45
N ALA A 2 1.99 18.63 3.23
CA ALA A 2 2.46 17.55 2.37
C ALA A 2 3.77 16.99 2.95
N ARG A 3 3.79 15.71 3.31
CA ARG A 3 5.00 15.03 3.76
C ARG A 3 5.99 14.91 2.60
N ALA A 4 7.27 15.14 2.88
CA ALA A 4 8.32 14.89 1.90
C ALA A 4 8.48 13.38 1.72
N VAL A 5 8.27 12.92 0.49
CA VAL A 5 8.61 11.55 0.11
C VAL A 5 10.10 11.51 -0.14
N LYS A 6 10.76 10.60 0.56
CA LYS A 6 12.18 10.32 0.41
C LYS A 6 12.42 9.52 -0.86
N ASP A 7 11.66 8.43 -1.01
CA ASP A 7 11.82 7.49 -2.11
C ASP A 7 10.46 7.11 -2.71
N LYS A 8 10.39 7.15 -4.04
CA LYS A 8 9.18 6.83 -4.80
C LYS A 8 9.56 6.07 -6.05
N GLU A 9 9.30 4.77 -6.02
CA GLU A 9 9.42 3.92 -7.20
C GLU A 9 8.05 3.34 -7.57
N LEU A 10 7.69 3.48 -8.84
CA LEU A 10 6.48 2.91 -9.41
C LEU A 10 6.89 2.15 -10.67
N VAL A 11 6.68 0.85 -10.66
CA VAL A 11 7.00 -0.05 -11.77
C VAL A 11 5.70 -0.67 -12.25
N ASN A 12 5.37 -0.49 -13.55
CA ASN A 12 4.13 -0.99 -14.17
C ASN A 12 2.83 -0.59 -13.43
N THR A 13 2.88 0.53 -12.71
CA THR A 13 1.78 1.04 -11.90
C THR A 13 1.71 2.55 -12.03
N ARG A 14 0.48 3.07 -12.13
CA ARG A 14 0.17 4.49 -12.19
C ARG A 14 -0.66 4.89 -10.98
N LEU A 15 -0.21 5.90 -10.25
CA LEU A 15 -0.98 6.51 -9.18
C LEU A 15 -1.76 7.73 -9.71
N ALA A 16 -3.03 7.86 -9.34
CA ALA A 16 -3.82 9.05 -9.66
C ALA A 16 -3.39 10.31 -8.91
N SER A 17 -2.78 10.19 -7.73
CA SER A 17 -2.22 11.32 -7.01
C SER A 17 -0.82 11.00 -6.51
N ASN A 18 -0.02 12.04 -6.30
CA ASN A 18 1.42 11.88 -6.09
C ASN A 18 1.80 11.03 -4.86
N TYR A 19 0.94 10.99 -3.84
CA TYR A 19 1.23 10.40 -2.53
C TYR A 19 0.22 9.34 -2.11
N GLY A 20 -0.91 9.22 -2.80
CA GLY A 20 -1.99 8.29 -2.49
C GLY A 20 -3.09 8.36 -3.52
N GLY A 21 -4.26 7.80 -3.21
CA GLY A 21 -5.39 7.77 -4.12
C GLY A 21 -5.49 6.46 -4.89
N TRP A 22 -6.12 6.52 -6.06
CA TRP A 22 -6.35 5.35 -6.88
C TRP A 22 -5.07 4.84 -7.52
N VAL A 23 -4.85 3.54 -7.39
CA VAL A 23 -3.74 2.80 -7.97
C VAL A 23 -4.25 2.11 -9.22
N TYR A 24 -3.59 2.32 -10.34
CA TYR A 24 -3.90 1.73 -11.63
C TYR A 24 -2.72 0.88 -12.10
N CYS A 25 -2.98 -0.25 -12.74
CA CYS A 25 -1.93 -0.99 -13.41
C CYS A 25 -1.68 -0.38 -14.80
N ASP A 26 -0.43 -0.10 -15.15
CA ASP A 26 -0.09 0.54 -16.42
C ASP A 26 -0.43 -0.36 -17.63
N SER A 27 -0.25 -1.68 -17.48
CA SER A 27 -0.44 -2.63 -18.57
C SER A 27 -1.91 -2.88 -18.96
N CYS A 28 -2.84 -2.86 -18.00
CA CYS A 28 -4.28 -3.06 -18.27
C CYS A 28 -5.11 -1.78 -18.05
N ASN A 29 -4.49 -0.72 -17.56
CA ASN A 29 -5.13 0.56 -17.22
C ASN A 29 -6.32 0.43 -16.24
N GLU A 30 -6.40 -0.68 -15.49
CA GLU A 30 -7.45 -0.94 -14.52
C GLU A 30 -7.04 -0.48 -13.12
N ASN A 31 -8.02 -0.08 -12.31
CA ASN A 31 -7.78 0.18 -10.90
C ASN A 31 -7.53 -1.13 -10.15
N ILE A 32 -6.45 -1.18 -9.39
CA ILE A 32 -6.08 -2.32 -8.55
C ILE A 32 -6.33 -2.04 -7.07
N GLY A 33 -6.54 -0.77 -6.70
CA GLY A 33 -6.71 -0.40 -5.31
C GLY A 33 -6.74 1.10 -5.07
N TYR A 34 -6.79 1.44 -3.79
CA TYR A 34 -6.75 2.80 -3.28
C TYR A 34 -5.80 2.88 -2.08
N LEU A 35 -4.92 3.88 -2.08
CA LEU A 35 -3.88 4.06 -1.08
C LEU A 35 -4.13 5.31 -0.22
N CYS A 36 -4.20 5.16 1.10
CA CYS A 36 -4.41 6.27 2.03
C CYS A 36 -3.08 6.85 2.53
N TYR A 37 -2.60 7.94 1.92
CA TYR A 37 -1.29 8.54 2.21
C TYR A 37 -1.10 9.12 3.63
N SER A 38 -2.19 9.30 4.38
CA SER A 38 -2.13 9.96 5.69
C SER A 38 -1.77 9.00 6.83
N THR A 39 -1.96 7.70 6.65
CA THR A 39 -1.97 6.70 7.74
C THR A 39 -0.73 5.80 7.76
N TYR A 40 0.17 5.91 6.78
CA TYR A 40 1.41 5.14 6.71
C TYR A 40 2.66 6.00 6.52
N ASP A 41 3.81 5.45 6.91
CA ASP A 41 5.13 6.08 6.77
C ASP A 41 5.99 5.41 5.69
N ARG A 42 5.82 4.11 5.46
CA ARG A 42 6.49 3.37 4.38
C ARG A 42 5.54 2.33 3.81
N LEU A 43 5.48 2.23 2.49
CA LEU A 43 4.72 1.23 1.76
C LEU A 43 5.61 0.59 0.70
N GLU A 44 5.61 -0.74 0.67
CA GLU A 44 6.16 -1.55 -0.40
C GLU A 44 5.07 -2.52 -0.85
N LEU A 45 4.48 -2.33 -2.01
CA LEU A 45 3.43 -3.20 -2.57
C LEU A 45 3.92 -3.76 -3.90
N LYS A 46 4.11 -5.06 -3.99
CA LYS A 46 4.30 -5.82 -5.23
C LYS A 46 3.02 -6.55 -5.53
N TYR A 47 2.48 -6.39 -6.72
CA TYR A 47 1.27 -7.09 -7.12
C TYR A 47 1.42 -7.68 -8.51
N LYS A 48 0.69 -8.77 -8.75
CA LYS A 48 0.56 -9.42 -10.03
C LYS A 48 -0.89 -9.29 -10.47
N CYS A 49 -1.12 -8.53 -11.53
CA CYS A 49 -2.46 -8.34 -12.08
C CYS A 49 -2.88 -9.57 -12.90
N ASN A 50 -4.19 -9.77 -13.04
CA ASN A 50 -4.76 -10.85 -13.87
C ASN A 50 -4.34 -10.75 -15.36
N CYS A 51 -3.90 -9.58 -15.81
CA CYS A 51 -3.32 -9.41 -17.15
C CYS A 51 -1.92 -10.04 -17.31
N GLY A 52 -1.33 -10.58 -16.25
CA GLY A 52 0.02 -11.15 -16.24
C GLY A 52 1.12 -10.14 -15.91
N SER A 53 0.79 -8.84 -15.86
CA SER A 53 1.74 -7.79 -15.49
C SER A 53 2.04 -7.81 -13.99
N ILE A 54 3.30 -7.56 -13.64
CA ILE A 54 3.78 -7.46 -12.27
C ILE A 54 4.15 -6.00 -12.04
N GLY A 55 3.48 -5.37 -11.08
CA GLY A 55 3.77 -4.02 -10.65
C GLY A 55 4.38 -3.98 -9.27
N SER A 56 5.16 -2.94 -9.00
CA SER A 56 5.69 -2.66 -7.68
C SER A 56 5.60 -1.18 -7.35
N ILE A 57 5.22 -0.89 -6.12
CA ILE A 57 5.10 0.44 -5.56
C ILE A 57 5.98 0.47 -4.34
N LEU A 58 6.95 1.37 -4.33
CA LEU A 58 7.75 1.68 -3.17
C LEU A 58 7.56 3.16 -2.87
N LEU A 59 7.09 3.44 -1.66
CA LEU A 59 6.89 4.79 -1.14
C LEU A 59 7.50 4.84 0.25
N ASP A 60 8.53 5.65 0.41
CA ASP A 60 9.25 5.87 1.66
C ASP A 60 9.20 7.36 1.99
N PHE A 61 8.67 7.72 3.16
CA PHE A 61 8.63 9.12 3.60
C PHE A 61 9.86 9.47 4.45
N GLU A 62 10.34 10.71 4.39
CA GLU A 62 11.52 11.13 5.18
C GLU A 62 11.28 11.07 6.70
N ASP A 63 10.03 11.27 7.12
CA ASP A 63 9.59 11.17 8.52
C ASP A 63 9.35 9.72 8.97
N SER A 64 9.75 8.74 8.15
CA SER A 64 9.60 7.33 8.47
C SER A 64 10.37 6.97 9.73
N LYS A 65 9.66 6.50 10.75
CA LYS A 65 10.27 5.87 11.91
C LYS A 65 10.54 4.40 11.59
N THR A 66 11.63 3.88 12.13
CA THR A 66 11.93 2.44 12.12
C THR A 66 10.85 1.77 12.97
N GLY A 67 9.76 1.38 12.32
CA GLY A 67 8.63 0.74 12.96
C GLY A 67 9.05 -0.59 13.58
N GLN A 68 8.27 -1.08 14.54
CA GLN A 68 8.46 -2.41 15.09
C GLN A 68 7.83 -3.44 14.14
N ASP A 69 8.58 -4.52 13.85
CA ASP A 69 8.04 -5.64 13.09
C ASP A 69 6.92 -6.27 13.90
N CYS A 70 5.72 -6.27 13.34
CA CYS A 70 4.55 -6.80 14.00
C CYS A 70 4.17 -8.10 13.30
N SER A 71 3.92 -9.14 14.10
CA SER A 71 3.44 -10.43 13.58
C SER A 71 1.92 -10.43 13.34
N ASP A 72 1.24 -9.35 13.73
CA ASP A 72 -0.19 -9.17 13.53
C ASP A 72 -0.54 -9.01 12.05
N GLU A 73 -1.64 -9.63 11.65
CA GLU A 73 -2.19 -9.47 10.30
C GLU A 73 -3.07 -8.21 10.21
N LEU A 74 -3.02 -7.54 9.06
CA LEU A 74 -3.94 -6.44 8.75
C LEU A 74 -5.39 -6.95 8.78
N VAL A 75 -6.26 -6.19 9.45
CA VAL A 75 -7.68 -6.50 9.51
C VAL A 75 -8.39 -5.93 8.29
N ILE A 76 -9.27 -6.72 7.66
CA ILE A 76 -10.02 -6.29 6.49
C ILE A 76 -11.42 -5.85 6.95
N ILE A 77 -11.67 -4.54 6.95
CA ILE A 77 -12.96 -3.96 7.32
C ILE A 77 -13.56 -3.33 6.07
N LYS A 78 -14.71 -3.86 5.60
CA LYS A 78 -15.41 -3.36 4.40
C LYS A 78 -14.50 -3.23 3.18
N ASN A 79 -13.69 -4.26 2.90
CA ASN A 79 -12.75 -4.32 1.78
C ASN A 79 -11.53 -3.39 1.88
N ARG A 80 -11.31 -2.75 3.04
CA ARG A 80 -10.15 -1.90 3.32
C ARG A 80 -9.25 -2.61 4.33
N PHE A 81 -7.95 -2.61 4.09
CA PHE A 81 -6.96 -3.03 5.07
C PHE A 81 -6.81 -1.92 6.10
N CYS A 82 -7.25 -2.20 7.30
CA CYS A 82 -7.12 -1.33 8.45
C CYS A 82 -6.02 -1.84 9.38
N CYS A 83 -5.43 -0.90 10.12
CA CYS A 83 -4.55 -1.22 11.23
C CYS A 83 -5.35 -1.89 12.35
N PRO A 84 -4.94 -3.05 12.92
CA PRO A 84 -5.65 -3.67 14.03
C PRO A 84 -5.64 -2.83 15.32
N ASN A 85 -4.62 -1.99 15.52
CA ASN A 85 -4.51 -1.14 16.72
C ASN A 85 -5.41 0.10 16.67
N ASP A 86 -5.44 0.79 15.52
CA ASP A 86 -6.13 2.07 15.37
C ASP A 86 -7.44 1.98 14.56
N ASN A 87 -7.73 0.83 13.94
CA ASN A 87 -8.80 0.63 12.96
C ASN A 87 -8.76 1.61 11.75
N GLU A 88 -7.68 2.38 11.61
CA GLU A 88 -7.51 3.33 10.51
C GLU A 88 -7.25 2.61 9.17
N PRO A 89 -7.90 3.05 8.07
CA PRO A 89 -7.69 2.49 6.74
C PRO A 89 -6.32 2.88 6.20
N LEU A 90 -5.52 1.86 5.86
CA LEU A 90 -4.17 1.98 5.31
C LEU A 90 -4.20 1.90 3.78
N ILE A 91 -4.75 0.80 3.26
CA ILE A 91 -4.82 0.54 1.83
C ILE A 91 -6.07 -0.28 1.51
N THR A 92 -6.58 -0.17 0.30
CA THR A 92 -7.67 -0.99 -0.23
C THR A 92 -7.14 -1.67 -1.47
N ILE A 93 -7.18 -3.01 -1.55
CA ILE A 93 -6.76 -3.74 -2.74
C ILE A 93 -7.99 -4.46 -3.31
N LEU A 94 -8.18 -4.36 -4.62
CA LEU A 94 -9.24 -5.02 -5.36
C LEU A 94 -8.79 -6.42 -5.76
N ASP A 95 -9.04 -7.35 -4.86
CA ASP A 95 -8.73 -8.78 -5.03
C ASP A 95 -9.33 -9.43 -6.29
N LYS A 96 -10.36 -8.83 -6.89
CA LYS A 96 -10.93 -9.31 -8.17
C LYS A 96 -10.02 -9.05 -9.38
N LYS A 97 -9.07 -8.12 -9.27
CA LYS A 97 -8.21 -7.64 -10.37
C LYS A 97 -6.75 -8.05 -10.20
N VAL A 98 -6.37 -8.37 -8.97
CA VAL A 98 -5.02 -8.75 -8.59
C VAL A 98 -5.02 -10.25 -8.31
N ALA A 99 -4.20 -11.00 -9.05
CA ALA A 99 -4.05 -12.43 -8.85
C ALA A 99 -3.33 -12.71 -7.54
N ASN A 100 -2.16 -12.09 -7.35
CA ASN A 100 -1.33 -12.19 -6.16
C ASN A 100 -0.79 -10.82 -5.78
N TYR A 101 -0.51 -10.59 -4.51
CA TYR A 101 0.20 -9.42 -4.04
C TYR A 101 0.97 -9.67 -2.75
N GLU A 102 2.13 -9.03 -2.66
CA GLU A 102 2.94 -8.91 -1.46
C GLU A 102 2.97 -7.44 -1.08
N MET A 103 2.47 -7.10 0.11
CA MET A 103 2.56 -5.75 0.64
C MET A 103 3.24 -5.73 2.00
N LYS A 104 4.00 -4.66 2.22
CA LYS A 104 4.55 -4.26 3.50
C LYS A 104 4.18 -2.80 3.73
N ILE A 105 3.52 -2.53 4.84
CA ILE A 105 3.10 -1.17 5.20
C ILE A 105 3.47 -0.89 6.65
N THR A 106 4.09 0.26 6.88
CA THR A 106 4.41 0.75 8.22
C THR A 106 3.34 1.76 8.60
N CYS A 107 2.52 1.42 9.59
CA CYS A 107 1.48 2.33 10.08
C CYS A 107 2.12 3.44 10.90
N LYS A 108 1.73 4.68 10.62
CA LYS A 108 2.25 5.86 11.34
C LYS A 108 1.78 5.91 12.79
N SER A 109 0.49 5.59 13.03
CA SER A 109 -0.16 5.77 14.33
C SER A 109 0.40 4.83 15.39
N CYS A 110 0.59 3.56 15.03
CA CYS A 110 1.16 2.55 15.94
C CYS A 110 2.64 2.26 15.71
N GLY A 111 3.23 2.72 14.60
CA GLY A 111 4.62 2.39 14.25
C GLY A 111 4.83 0.91 13.92
N ALA A 112 3.79 0.12 13.69
CA ALA A 112 3.90 -1.29 13.38
C ALA A 112 4.10 -1.54 11.88
N ILE A 113 5.01 -2.45 11.54
CA ILE A 113 5.23 -2.93 10.17
C ILE A 113 4.37 -4.15 9.95
N TYR A 114 3.38 -4.02 9.08
CA TYR A 114 2.50 -5.10 8.67
C TYR A 114 2.94 -5.68 7.34
N LYS A 115 2.94 -7.00 7.24
CA LYS A 115 3.25 -7.73 6.01
C LYS A 115 2.04 -8.56 5.62
N LYS A 116 1.65 -8.54 4.34
CA LYS A 116 0.56 -9.36 3.82
C LYS A 116 1.00 -9.93 2.48
N VAL A 117 0.83 -11.23 2.32
CA VAL A 117 1.09 -11.94 1.07
C VAL A 117 -0.13 -12.74 0.70
N LYS A 118 -0.53 -12.66 -0.56
CA LYS A 118 -1.57 -13.46 -1.19
C LYS A 118 -1.06 -13.95 -2.53
#